data_AF-A0A5P8WJD2-F1
#
_entry.id   AF-A0A5P8WJD2-F1
#
_cell.length_a   1.000
_cell.length_b   1.000
_cell.length_c   1.000
_cell.angle_alpha   90.00
_cell.angle_beta   90.00
_cell.angle_gamma   90.00
#
_symmetry.space_group_name_H-M   'P 1'
#
loop_
_entity.id
_entity.type
_entity.pdbx_description
1 polymer ?
#
loop_
_entity_poly.entity_id
_entity_poly.type
_entity_poly.pdbx_seq_one_letter_code
_entity_poly.pdbx_strand_id
1 'polypeptide(L)'
;MSRNAELMAVESQIRAAVRDCVNRTSRKPFRWGGIEGYQQLKTIGAILRSLPCRKIDTDYLSLLSVWVDLALSNNFSVALDLEQAHQWLRRIADCLHYPKYFHPIKDNVTNTTDTSNLSLTSLKVRCDMEELLQKFQPDPQQHPAQFALKKKLQRLWHKYGANLLHCYDILGLPPDNLKIESLFSNLRRHQRRISGRKSTVELRDFGQYQVLFLAESEEMLLAQIREVPVAEYNTQRRRLAMDEAPRQQKYRLHRHPVSTIQALVDQHTELLTVLESQALEYQLDS
;
A
#
# COMPACT_ATOMS: atom_id res chain seq x y z
N MET A 1 -9.72 -7.73 -39.22
CA MET A 1 -8.36 -7.26 -38.89
C MET A 1 -8.02 -7.69 -37.47
N SER A 2 -6.90 -8.39 -37.26
CA SER A 2 -6.45 -8.78 -35.92
C SER A 2 -6.13 -7.50 -35.11
N ARG A 3 -6.68 -7.37 -33.90
CA ARG A 3 -6.46 -6.21 -33.03
C ARG A 3 -4.97 -6.16 -32.66
N ASN A 4 -4.32 -4.98 -32.77
CA ASN A 4 -2.89 -4.83 -32.51
C ASN A 4 -2.51 -5.37 -31.11
N ALA A 5 -1.54 -6.29 -31.05
CA ALA A 5 -1.12 -6.98 -29.83
C ALA A 5 -0.55 -6.01 -28.78
N GLU A 6 0.14 -4.95 -29.20
CA GLU A 6 0.71 -3.94 -28.30
C GLU A 6 -0.39 -3.10 -27.66
N LEU A 7 -1.40 -2.70 -28.44
CA LEU A 7 -2.57 -1.98 -27.94
C LEU A 7 -3.32 -2.81 -26.88
N MET A 8 -3.53 -4.10 -27.16
CA MET A 8 -4.16 -5.04 -26.22
C MET A 8 -3.34 -5.22 -24.93
N ALA A 9 -2.00 -5.19 -25.02
CA ALA A 9 -1.13 -5.28 -23.86
C ALA A 9 -1.28 -4.05 -22.95
N VAL A 10 -1.39 -2.85 -23.52
CA VAL A 10 -1.62 -1.61 -22.75
C VAL A 10 -3.03 -1.62 -22.12
N GLU A 11 -4.07 -1.99 -22.87
CA GLU A 11 -5.43 -2.15 -22.33
C GLU A 11 -5.48 -3.14 -21.15
N SER A 12 -4.74 -4.25 -21.25
CA SER A 12 -4.62 -5.24 -20.18
C SER A 12 -3.96 -4.66 -18.93
N GLN A 13 -2.94 -3.81 -19.07
CA GLN A 13 -2.30 -3.13 -17.94
C GLN A 13 -3.25 -2.14 -17.26
N ILE A 14 -4.03 -1.37 -18.03
CA ILE A 14 -5.06 -0.47 -17.49
C ILE A 14 -6.12 -1.26 -16.72
N ARG A 15 -6.60 -2.37 -17.28
CA ARG A 15 -7.55 -3.27 -16.60
C ARG A 15 -6.98 -3.86 -15.31
N ALA A 16 -5.71 -4.27 -15.33
CA ALA A 16 -5.02 -4.77 -14.16
C ALA A 16 -4.94 -3.69 -13.07
N ALA A 17 -4.74 -2.42 -13.45
CA ALA A 17 -4.74 -1.32 -12.50
C ALA A 17 -6.12 -1.09 -11.87
N VAL A 18 -7.20 -1.07 -12.68
CA VAL A 18 -8.58 -0.98 -12.16
C VAL A 18 -8.89 -2.15 -11.21
N ARG A 19 -8.54 -3.37 -11.60
CA ARG A 19 -8.72 -4.57 -10.75
C ARG A 19 -7.93 -4.46 -9.45
N ASP A 20 -6.70 -3.94 -9.49
CA ASP A 20 -5.87 -3.75 -8.30
C ASP A 20 -6.49 -2.71 -7.35
N CYS A 21 -7.11 -1.64 -7.86
CA CYS A 21 -7.84 -0.65 -7.05
C CYS A 21 -9.00 -1.29 -6.28
N VAL A 22 -9.81 -2.11 -6.97
CA VAL A 22 -10.99 -2.76 -6.37
C VAL A 22 -10.60 -3.86 -5.38
N ASN A 23 -9.42 -4.47 -5.54
CA ASN A 23 -8.93 -5.55 -4.67
C ASN A 23 -7.79 -5.09 -3.74
N ARG A 24 -7.65 -3.79 -3.50
CA ARG A 24 -6.54 -3.25 -2.73
C ARG A 24 -6.66 -3.69 -1.27
N THR A 25 -5.64 -4.40 -0.80
CA THR A 25 -5.56 -4.85 0.60
C THR A 25 -5.13 -3.72 1.51
N SER A 26 -5.70 -3.64 2.71
CA SER A 26 -5.23 -2.73 3.76
C SER A 26 -3.80 -3.04 4.20
N ARG A 27 -3.04 -2.00 4.56
CA ARG A 27 -1.67 -2.07 5.07
C ARG A 27 -1.53 -1.32 6.38
N LYS A 28 -0.55 -1.74 7.19
CA LYS A 28 -0.21 -1.07 8.45
C LYS A 28 0.37 0.34 8.22
N PRO A 29 0.29 1.24 9.21
CA PRO A 29 -0.52 1.11 10.43
C PRO A 29 -2.00 1.38 10.15
N PHE A 30 -2.33 2.34 9.29
CA PHE A 30 -3.69 2.77 9.01
C PHE A 30 -3.93 3.07 7.52
N ARG A 31 -3.37 2.27 6.61
CA ARG A 31 -3.66 2.41 5.17
C ARG A 31 -4.80 1.49 4.80
N TRP A 32 -6.01 2.02 4.73
CA TRP A 32 -7.20 1.22 4.40
C TRP A 32 -7.30 1.05 2.89
N GLY A 33 -7.21 -0.20 2.44
CA GLY A 33 -7.17 -0.53 1.01
C GLY A 33 -8.41 -0.05 0.26
N GLY A 34 -9.59 -0.11 0.88
CA GLY A 34 -10.83 0.40 0.29
C GLY A 34 -10.80 1.90 0.02
N ILE A 35 -10.28 2.72 0.95
CA ILE A 35 -10.15 4.18 0.76
C ILE A 35 -9.11 4.48 -0.32
N GLU A 36 -7.91 3.91 -0.19
CA GLU A 36 -6.85 4.15 -1.16
C GLU A 36 -7.24 3.66 -2.57
N GLY A 37 -7.95 2.54 -2.66
CA GLY A 37 -8.47 1.98 -3.90
C GLY A 37 -9.55 2.85 -4.53
N TYR A 38 -10.48 3.37 -3.72
CA TYR A 38 -11.51 4.31 -4.20
C TYR A 38 -10.90 5.61 -4.73
N GLN A 39 -9.97 6.22 -3.98
CA GLN A 39 -9.26 7.43 -4.41
C GLN A 39 -8.50 7.20 -5.72
N GLN A 40 -7.83 6.06 -5.83
CA GLN A 40 -7.11 5.70 -7.04
C GLN A 40 -8.04 5.43 -8.23
N LEU A 41 -9.19 4.79 -8.01
CA LEU A 41 -10.21 4.59 -9.02
C LEU A 41 -10.77 5.93 -9.52
N LYS A 42 -10.96 6.90 -8.61
CA LYS A 42 -11.37 8.27 -8.94
C LYS A 42 -10.34 8.96 -9.83
N THR A 43 -9.04 8.80 -9.54
CA THR A 43 -7.95 9.28 -10.40
C THR A 43 -7.99 8.63 -11.77
N ILE A 44 -8.15 7.31 -11.86
CA ILE A 44 -8.24 6.59 -13.14
C ILE A 44 -9.43 7.11 -13.95
N GLY A 45 -10.61 7.24 -13.34
CA GLY A 45 -11.80 7.77 -14.01
C GLY A 45 -11.60 9.20 -14.52
N ALA A 46 -10.96 10.07 -13.75
CA ALA A 46 -10.65 11.43 -14.20
C ALA A 46 -9.72 11.45 -15.42
N ILE A 47 -8.70 10.60 -15.46
CA ILE A 47 -7.79 10.49 -16.61
C ILE A 47 -8.52 9.93 -17.82
N LEU A 48 -9.30 8.84 -17.65
CA LEU A 48 -10.07 8.24 -18.75
C LEU A 48 -11.07 9.22 -19.38
N ARG A 49 -11.71 10.09 -18.58
CA ARG A 49 -12.61 11.14 -19.09
C ARG A 49 -11.91 12.24 -19.87
N SER A 50 -10.63 12.46 -19.62
CA SER A 50 -9.85 13.50 -20.32
C SER A 50 -9.42 13.07 -21.73
N LEU A 51 -9.66 11.82 -22.10
CA LEU A 51 -9.31 11.30 -23.41
C LEU A 51 -10.22 11.88 -24.50
N PRO A 52 -9.64 12.32 -25.63
CA PRO A 52 -10.43 12.75 -26.78
C PRO A 52 -11.13 11.54 -27.42
N CYS A 53 -12.42 11.65 -27.72
CA CYS A 53 -13.13 10.65 -28.54
C CYS A 53 -12.54 10.64 -29.96
N ARG A 54 -12.06 9.50 -30.44
CA ARG A 54 -11.48 9.36 -31.79
C ARG A 54 -12.37 8.53 -32.72
N LYS A 55 -12.16 8.67 -34.04
CA LYS A 55 -12.92 7.94 -35.07
C LYS A 55 -12.55 6.45 -35.12
N ILE A 56 -11.28 6.11 -34.84
CA ILE A 56 -10.84 4.73 -34.59
C ILE A 56 -10.85 4.51 -33.08
N ASP A 57 -11.97 4.81 -32.43
CA ASP A 57 -12.14 4.39 -31.04
C ASP A 57 -12.27 2.87 -31.04
N THR A 58 -11.24 2.20 -30.54
CA THR A 58 -11.51 1.00 -29.79
C THR A 58 -12.41 1.41 -28.62
N ASP A 59 -13.72 1.21 -28.74
CA ASP A 59 -14.81 1.49 -27.77
C ASP A 59 -14.49 1.14 -26.30
N TYR A 60 -13.40 0.42 -26.06
CA TYR A 60 -12.98 -0.11 -24.79
C TYR A 60 -12.69 0.94 -23.70
N LEU A 61 -11.85 1.95 -23.94
CA LEU A 61 -11.50 2.92 -22.87
C LEU A 61 -12.67 3.86 -22.54
N SER A 62 -13.43 4.26 -23.55
CA SER A 62 -14.66 5.04 -23.39
C SER A 62 -15.70 4.26 -22.58
N LEU A 63 -15.94 2.98 -22.92
CA LEU A 63 -16.82 2.10 -22.15
C LEU A 63 -16.29 1.88 -20.73
N LEU A 64 -14.98 1.68 -20.56
CA LEU A 64 -14.35 1.53 -19.26
C LEU A 64 -14.55 2.77 -18.39
N SER A 65 -14.45 3.98 -18.95
CA SER A 65 -14.71 5.23 -18.23
C SER A 65 -16.12 5.26 -17.66
N VAL A 66 -17.13 4.86 -18.44
CA VAL A 66 -18.53 4.79 -18.00
C VAL A 66 -18.70 3.82 -16.82
N TRP A 67 -18.10 2.62 -16.91
CA TRP A 67 -18.17 1.63 -15.83
C TRP A 67 -17.45 2.09 -14.57
N VAL A 68 -16.31 2.78 -14.72
CA VAL A 68 -15.57 3.37 -13.58
C VAL A 68 -16.42 4.43 -12.89
N ASP A 69 -17.05 5.33 -13.65
CA ASP A 69 -17.92 6.38 -13.08
C ASP A 69 -19.16 5.81 -12.39
N LEU A 70 -19.77 4.77 -12.96
CA LEU A 70 -20.87 4.04 -12.32
C LEU A 70 -20.41 3.40 -10.99
N ALA A 71 -19.25 2.74 -10.99
CA ALA A 71 -18.70 2.14 -9.79
C ALA A 71 -18.38 3.19 -8.70
N LEU A 72 -17.81 4.34 -9.09
CA LEU A 72 -17.54 5.45 -8.17
C LEU A 72 -18.82 6.02 -7.56
N SER A 73 -19.88 6.15 -8.37
CA SER A 73 -21.17 6.69 -7.93
C SER A 73 -21.86 5.74 -6.95
N ASN A 74 -21.90 4.44 -7.27
CA ASN A 74 -22.53 3.43 -6.43
C ASN A 74 -21.82 3.26 -5.07
N ASN A 75 -20.53 3.57 -5.00
CA ASN A 75 -19.73 3.39 -3.79
C ASN A 75 -19.43 4.72 -3.05
N PHE A 76 -19.97 5.86 -3.51
CA PHE A 76 -19.66 7.17 -2.95
C PHE A 76 -20.01 7.28 -1.45
N SER A 77 -21.23 6.90 -1.08
CA SER A 77 -21.68 6.95 0.32
C SER A 77 -20.86 6.05 1.24
N VAL A 78 -20.54 4.84 0.78
CA VAL A 78 -19.71 3.86 1.50
C VAL A 78 -18.28 4.37 1.67
N ALA A 79 -17.70 4.97 0.62
CA ALA A 79 -16.36 5.55 0.69
C ALA A 79 -16.31 6.72 1.68
N LEU A 80 -17.32 7.58 1.70
CA LEU A 80 -17.42 8.70 2.63
C LEU A 80 -17.54 8.22 4.09
N ASP A 81 -18.38 7.23 4.35
CA ASP A 81 -18.53 6.62 5.68
C ASP A 81 -17.21 5.97 6.16
N LEU A 82 -16.51 5.26 5.27
CA LEU A 82 -15.19 4.71 5.56
C LEU A 82 -14.15 5.79 5.84
N GLU A 83 -14.14 6.89 5.10
CA GLU A 83 -13.21 8.00 5.33
C GLU A 83 -13.43 8.64 6.70
N GLN A 84 -14.69 8.82 7.11
CA GLN A 84 -15.01 9.31 8.46
C GLN A 84 -14.62 8.31 9.55
N ALA A 85 -14.89 7.01 9.36
CA ALA A 85 -14.43 5.98 10.28
C ALA A 85 -12.90 5.96 10.40
N HIS A 86 -12.18 6.22 9.31
CA HIS A 86 -10.73 6.30 9.30
C HIS A 86 -10.21 7.50 10.08
N GLN A 87 -10.86 8.66 9.97
CA GLN A 87 -10.54 9.84 10.78
C GLN A 87 -10.73 9.56 12.28
N TRP A 88 -11.81 8.87 12.66
CA TRP A 88 -12.00 8.42 14.03
C TRP A 88 -10.89 7.48 14.50
N LEU A 89 -10.49 6.50 13.67
CA LEU A 89 -9.37 5.62 14.00
C LEU A 89 -8.06 6.40 14.21
N ARG A 90 -7.80 7.44 13.42
CA ARG A 90 -6.62 8.31 13.61
C ARG A 90 -6.69 9.07 14.94
N ARG A 91 -7.85 9.62 15.31
CA ARG A 91 -8.03 10.29 16.61
C ARG A 91 -7.82 9.33 17.78
N ILE A 92 -8.28 8.08 17.65
CA ILE A 92 -8.03 7.02 18.64
C ILE A 92 -6.52 6.72 18.73
N ALA A 93 -5.85 6.60 17.60
CA ALA A 93 -4.41 6.36 17.56
C ALA A 93 -3.63 7.53 18.20
N ASP A 94 -4.01 8.78 17.92
CA ASP A 94 -3.42 9.96 18.54
C ASP A 94 -3.66 9.98 20.06
N CYS A 95 -4.86 9.62 20.52
CA CYS A 95 -5.19 9.50 21.95
C CYS A 95 -4.36 8.43 22.67
N LEU A 96 -4.06 7.33 21.97
CA LEU A 96 -3.16 6.28 22.46
C LEU A 96 -1.68 6.61 22.25
N HIS A 97 -1.34 7.83 21.78
CA HIS A 97 0.01 8.25 21.47
C HIS A 97 0.75 7.30 20.52
N TYR A 98 0.01 6.70 19.59
CA TYR A 98 0.57 5.82 18.58
C TYR A 98 1.59 6.59 17.73
N PRO A 99 2.79 6.04 17.47
CA PRO A 99 3.84 6.79 16.80
C PRO A 99 3.42 7.20 15.39
N LYS A 100 3.61 8.48 15.06
CA LYS A 100 3.41 9.00 13.70
C LYS A 100 4.60 8.58 12.84
N TYR A 101 4.53 7.40 12.23
CA TYR A 101 5.52 6.95 11.25
C TYR A 101 5.42 7.80 9.98
N PHE A 102 6.08 8.95 9.98
CA PHE A 102 6.59 9.53 8.74
C PHE A 102 7.72 8.62 8.24
N HIS A 103 7.86 8.52 6.92
CA HIS A 103 8.87 7.66 6.28
C HIS A 103 10.25 7.81 6.94
N PRO A 104 11.06 6.73 7.01
CA PRO A 104 12.42 6.85 7.51
C PRO A 104 13.19 7.72 6.51
N ILE A 105 13.31 9.01 6.85
CA ILE A 105 14.44 9.80 6.40
C ILE A 105 15.62 9.10 7.04
N LYS A 106 16.40 8.40 6.22
CA LYS A 106 17.82 8.22 6.51
C LYS A 106 18.33 9.64 6.68
N ASP A 107 18.53 10.06 7.91
CA ASP A 107 19.76 10.68 8.37
C ASP A 107 19.57 11.31 9.76
N ASN A 108 20.59 11.05 10.57
CA ASN A 108 21.03 11.79 11.73
C ASN A 108 20.26 11.60 13.05
N VAL A 109 21.00 10.92 13.92
CA VAL A 109 21.06 11.12 15.37
C VAL A 109 20.97 12.62 15.68
N THR A 110 19.77 13.11 15.93
CA THR A 110 19.57 14.22 16.84
C THR A 110 18.68 13.72 17.95
N ASN A 111 19.31 13.56 19.11
CA ASN A 111 18.68 13.51 20.42
C ASN A 111 17.87 14.80 20.61
N THR A 112 16.69 14.90 20.01
CA THR A 112 15.68 15.86 20.45
C THR A 112 15.05 15.28 21.70
N THR A 113 15.57 15.78 22.82
CA THR A 113 14.94 15.82 24.12
C THR A 113 13.43 16.04 24.01
N ASP A 114 12.64 14.95 24.14
CA ASP A 114 11.20 15.03 24.37
C ASP A 114 10.96 15.32 25.86
N THR A 115 11.12 16.59 26.22
CA THR A 115 10.73 17.16 27.52
C THR A 115 9.20 17.12 27.74
N SER A 116 8.43 16.58 26.78
CA SER A 116 6.98 16.40 26.78
C SER A 116 6.49 15.06 27.37
N ASN A 117 7.38 14.07 27.56
CA ASN A 117 7.00 12.73 28.01
C ASN A 117 6.87 12.57 29.54
N LEU A 118 7.11 13.63 30.33
CA LEU A 118 7.10 13.51 31.80
C LEU A 118 5.71 13.48 32.45
N SER A 119 4.62 13.68 31.70
CA SER A 119 3.28 13.84 32.28
C SER A 119 2.20 12.91 31.72
N LEU A 120 2.56 11.97 30.84
CA LEU A 120 1.60 11.01 30.29
C LEU A 120 1.37 9.89 31.30
N THR A 121 0.18 9.84 31.90
CA THR A 121 -0.22 8.81 32.86
C THR A 121 -1.33 7.96 32.29
N SER A 122 -1.47 6.72 32.77
CA SER A 122 -2.56 5.84 32.37
C SER A 122 -3.94 6.44 32.65
N LEU A 123 -4.07 7.20 33.74
CA LEU A 123 -5.30 7.90 34.11
C LEU A 123 -5.71 8.91 33.02
N LYS A 124 -4.75 9.72 32.55
CA LYS A 124 -5.01 10.72 31.52
C LYS A 124 -5.45 10.07 30.20
N VAL A 125 -4.73 9.04 29.76
CA VAL A 125 -5.08 8.29 28.54
C VAL A 125 -6.45 7.62 28.66
N ARG A 126 -6.79 7.07 29.84
CA ARG A 126 -8.10 6.48 30.10
C ARG A 126 -9.22 7.52 29.95
N CYS A 127 -9.09 8.66 30.63
CA CYS A 127 -10.10 9.73 30.56
C CYS A 127 -10.28 10.23 29.12
N ASP A 128 -9.18 10.47 28.40
CA ASP A 128 -9.23 10.95 27.02
C ASP A 128 -9.88 9.93 26.08
N MET A 129 -9.59 8.63 26.27
CA MET A 129 -10.21 7.54 25.52
C MET A 129 -11.71 7.41 25.82
N GLU A 130 -12.11 7.50 27.09
CA GLU A 130 -13.52 7.43 27.50
C GLU A 130 -14.32 8.62 26.95
N GLU A 131 -13.77 9.84 27.02
CA GLU A 131 -14.37 11.03 26.42
C GLU A 131 -14.52 10.87 24.89
N LEU A 132 -13.49 10.36 24.22
CA LEU A 132 -13.52 10.10 22.79
C LEU A 132 -14.59 9.05 22.41
N LEU A 133 -14.69 7.97 23.18
CA LEU A 133 -15.71 6.93 22.98
C LEU A 133 -17.13 7.46 23.23
N GLN A 134 -17.31 8.38 24.17
CA GLN A 134 -18.60 9.02 24.42
C GLN A 134 -19.01 9.92 23.24
N LYS A 135 -18.06 10.70 22.67
CA LYS A 135 -18.31 11.55 21.49
C LYS A 135 -18.59 10.74 20.22
N PHE A 136 -18.03 9.53 20.10
CA PHE A 136 -18.20 8.71 18.91
C PHE A 136 -19.53 7.94 18.95
N GLN A 137 -20.61 8.54 18.43
CA GLN A 137 -21.97 7.96 18.39
C GLN A 137 -22.51 7.88 16.94
N PRO A 138 -22.00 6.97 16.10
CA PRO A 138 -22.49 6.80 14.73
C PRO A 138 -23.86 6.10 14.71
N ASP A 139 -24.72 6.56 13.79
CA ASP A 139 -26.00 5.90 13.46
C ASP A 139 -25.73 4.59 12.69
N PRO A 140 -26.23 3.42 13.16
CA PRO A 140 -26.02 2.14 12.48
C PRO A 140 -26.64 2.05 11.08
N GLN A 141 -27.73 2.79 10.80
CA GLN A 141 -28.40 2.74 9.50
C GLN A 141 -27.70 3.63 8.47
N GLN A 142 -27.28 4.82 8.87
CA GLN A 142 -26.64 5.79 7.97
C GLN A 142 -25.13 5.58 7.83
N HIS A 143 -24.47 5.07 8.87
CA HIS A 143 -23.01 5.00 8.98
C HIS A 143 -22.51 3.62 9.45
N PRO A 144 -22.77 2.55 8.66
CA PRO A 144 -22.48 1.18 9.05
C PRO A 144 -20.98 0.91 9.32
N ALA A 145 -20.06 1.54 8.58
CA ALA A 145 -18.62 1.36 8.78
C ALA A 145 -18.14 1.99 10.09
N GLN A 146 -18.58 3.21 10.39
CA GLN A 146 -18.31 3.87 11.67
C GLN A 146 -18.90 3.07 12.84
N PHE A 147 -20.13 2.57 12.70
CA PHE A 147 -20.75 1.72 13.72
C PHE A 147 -19.99 0.42 13.95
N ALA A 148 -19.54 -0.26 12.89
CA ALA A 148 -18.71 -1.45 12.98
C ALA A 148 -17.39 -1.17 13.71
N LEU A 149 -16.73 -0.06 13.40
CA LEU A 149 -15.51 0.39 14.08
C LEU A 149 -15.77 0.59 15.58
N LYS A 150 -16.79 1.36 15.95
CA LYS A 150 -17.15 1.61 17.35
C LYS A 150 -17.39 0.32 18.11
N LYS A 151 -18.24 -0.56 17.57
CA LYS A 151 -18.59 -1.83 18.21
C LYS A 151 -17.35 -2.69 18.45
N LYS A 152 -16.42 -2.73 17.50
CA LYS A 152 -15.16 -3.47 17.65
C LYS A 152 -14.25 -2.81 18.68
N LEU A 153 -14.13 -1.49 18.64
CA LEU A 153 -13.30 -0.72 19.56
C LEU A 153 -13.76 -0.86 21.00
N GLN A 154 -15.05 -0.70 21.28
CA GLN A 154 -15.62 -0.87 22.63
C GLN A 154 -15.33 -2.26 23.19
N ARG A 155 -15.49 -3.31 22.37
CA ARG A 155 -15.17 -4.69 22.77
C ARG A 155 -13.68 -4.86 23.09
N LEU A 156 -12.78 -4.29 22.27
CA LEU A 156 -11.34 -4.36 22.50
C LEU A 156 -10.92 -3.56 23.73
N TRP A 157 -11.47 -2.35 23.90
CA TRP A 157 -11.22 -1.49 25.04
C TRP A 157 -11.67 -2.15 26.35
N HIS A 158 -12.87 -2.73 26.38
CA HIS A 158 -13.35 -3.45 27.56
C HIS A 158 -12.49 -4.68 27.90
N LYS A 159 -12.04 -5.43 26.87
CA LYS A 159 -11.27 -6.65 27.08
C LYS A 159 -9.80 -6.40 27.43
N TYR A 160 -9.17 -5.40 26.84
CA TYR A 160 -7.71 -5.22 26.90
C TYR A 160 -7.28 -3.84 27.41
N GLY A 161 -8.19 -2.87 27.53
CA GLY A 161 -7.86 -1.47 27.87
C GLY A 161 -7.14 -1.35 29.21
N ALA A 162 -7.61 -2.03 30.25
CA ALA A 162 -6.95 -2.03 31.56
C ALA A 162 -5.49 -2.52 31.49
N ASN A 163 -5.25 -3.59 30.73
CA ASN A 163 -3.91 -4.17 30.57
C ASN A 163 -2.99 -3.30 29.70
N LEU A 164 -3.54 -2.65 28.67
CA LEU A 164 -2.79 -1.72 27.82
C LEU A 164 -2.28 -0.55 28.66
N LEU A 165 -3.12 0.00 29.53
CA LEU A 165 -2.84 1.25 30.24
C LEU A 165 -1.59 1.23 31.12
N HIS A 166 -1.13 0.06 31.59
CA HIS A 166 0.10 -0.07 32.37
C HIS A 166 1.36 0.38 31.62
N CYS A 167 1.36 0.37 30.28
CA CYS A 167 2.49 0.84 29.49
C CYS A 167 2.76 2.34 29.64
N TYR A 168 1.77 3.12 30.05
CA TYR A 168 1.93 4.57 30.25
C TYR A 168 2.47 4.91 31.64
N ASP A 169 2.34 4.02 32.63
CA ASP A 169 2.82 4.27 33.99
C ASP A 169 4.27 3.81 34.21
N ILE A 170 4.76 2.89 33.37
CA ILE A 170 6.11 2.32 33.48
C ILE A 170 7.06 3.09 32.57
N LEU A 171 8.01 3.82 33.16
CA LEU A 171 9.04 4.54 32.43
C LEU A 171 9.83 3.60 31.49
N GLY A 172 9.90 3.95 30.21
CA GLY A 172 10.67 3.23 29.20
C GLY A 172 9.97 2.03 28.57
N LEU A 173 8.78 1.62 29.04
CA LEU A 173 7.98 0.59 28.39
C LEU A 173 7.19 1.23 27.23
N PRO A 174 7.42 0.85 25.96
CA PRO A 174 6.68 1.46 24.86
C PRO A 174 5.19 1.06 24.89
N PRO A 175 4.28 1.97 24.49
CA PRO A 175 2.85 1.68 24.41
C PRO A 175 2.45 0.81 23.21
N ASP A 176 3.39 0.52 22.32
CA ASP A 176 3.20 -0.30 21.13
C ASP A 176 4.32 -1.34 20.95
N ASN A 177 4.09 -2.30 20.06
CA ASN A 177 5.02 -3.38 19.74
C ASN A 177 5.68 -3.24 18.35
N LEU A 178 5.64 -2.06 17.73
CA LEU A 178 5.92 -1.90 16.30
C LEU A 178 7.38 -2.09 15.96
N LYS A 179 8.29 -1.68 16.85
CA LYS A 179 9.73 -1.94 16.71
C LYS A 179 10.00 -3.45 16.63
N ILE A 180 9.33 -4.22 17.48
CA ILE A 180 9.43 -5.69 17.53
C ILE A 180 8.83 -6.31 16.27
N GLU A 181 7.63 -5.87 15.86
CA GLU A 181 7.00 -6.37 14.62
C GLU A 181 7.85 -6.07 13.37
N SER A 182 8.48 -4.89 13.32
CA SER A 182 9.39 -4.47 12.24
C SER A 182 10.61 -5.37 12.17
N LEU A 183 11.27 -5.61 13.31
CA LEU A 183 12.42 -6.52 13.42
C LEU A 183 12.08 -7.92 12.88
N PHE A 184 11.01 -8.55 13.37
CA PHE A 184 10.60 -9.88 12.90
C PHE A 184 10.16 -9.89 11.43
N SER A 185 9.63 -8.78 10.92
CA SER A 185 9.29 -8.67 9.50
C SER A 185 10.53 -8.59 8.61
N ASN A 186 11.58 -7.89 9.06
CA ASN A 186 12.86 -7.82 8.38
C ASN A 186 13.57 -9.18 8.37
N LEU A 187 13.63 -9.86 9.51
CA LEU A 187 14.18 -11.21 9.62
C LEU A 187 13.48 -12.19 8.67
N ARG A 188 12.14 -12.22 8.67
CA ARG A 188 11.36 -13.07 7.75
C ARG A 188 11.60 -12.74 6.29
N ARG A 189 11.77 -11.46 5.93
CA ARG A 189 12.07 -11.07 4.55
C ARG A 189 13.47 -11.52 4.14
N HIS A 190 14.44 -11.36 5.03
CA HIS A 190 15.81 -11.79 4.82
C HIS A 190 15.88 -13.31 4.61
N GLN A 191 15.25 -14.11 5.48
CA GLN A 191 15.25 -15.57 5.33
C GLN A 191 14.64 -16.05 4.02
N ARG A 192 13.51 -15.48 3.62
CA ARG A 192 12.87 -15.85 2.34
C ARG A 192 13.76 -15.51 1.14
N ARG A 193 14.56 -14.45 1.25
CA ARG A 193 15.47 -14.01 0.19
C ARG A 193 16.67 -14.95 0.05
N ILE A 194 17.24 -15.39 1.17
CA ILE A 194 18.37 -16.32 1.18
C ILE A 194 17.93 -17.74 0.81
N SER A 195 16.88 -18.26 1.46
CA SER A 195 16.45 -19.65 1.27
C SER A 195 15.64 -19.88 -0.02
N GLY A 196 15.08 -18.82 -0.61
CA GLY A 196 14.09 -18.92 -1.69
C GLY A 196 12.74 -19.54 -1.27
N ARG A 197 12.57 -19.93 0.00
CA ARG A 197 11.37 -20.61 0.51
C ARG A 197 10.40 -19.62 1.14
N LYS A 198 9.09 -19.85 0.97
CA LYS A 198 8.05 -19.04 1.64
C LYS A 198 7.97 -19.31 3.14
N SER A 199 8.28 -20.55 3.54
CA SER A 199 8.30 -21.00 4.94
C SER A 199 9.36 -20.24 5.73
N THR A 200 9.00 -19.83 6.93
CA THR A 200 9.93 -19.23 7.91
C THR A 200 10.00 -20.09 9.16
N VAL A 201 9.79 -21.41 9.03
CA VAL A 201 9.91 -22.34 10.16
C VAL A 201 11.34 -22.35 10.68
N GLU A 202 12.33 -22.32 9.80
CA GLU A 202 13.76 -22.23 10.14
C GLU A 202 14.09 -20.99 11.00
N LEU A 203 13.31 -19.91 10.92
CA LEU A 203 13.45 -18.73 11.81
C LEU A 203 12.97 -18.99 13.25
N ARG A 204 12.14 -20.01 13.48
CA ARG A 204 11.74 -20.42 14.84
C ARG A 204 12.86 -21.20 15.50
N ASP A 205 13.52 -22.05 14.73
CA ASP A 205 14.54 -22.98 15.21
C ASP A 205 15.92 -22.30 15.25
N PHE A 206 16.21 -21.42 14.29
CA PHE A 206 17.50 -20.73 14.13
C PHE A 206 17.42 -19.19 14.19
N GLY A 207 16.25 -18.57 14.43
CA GLY A 207 16.11 -17.11 14.36
C GLY A 207 16.98 -16.32 15.33
N GLN A 208 17.34 -16.94 16.46
CA GLN A 208 18.30 -16.40 17.44
C GLN A 208 19.71 -16.29 16.83
N TYR A 209 20.08 -17.26 15.99
CA TYR A 209 21.39 -17.36 15.33
C TYR A 209 21.42 -16.69 13.95
N GLN A 210 20.26 -16.29 13.41
CA GLN A 210 20.20 -15.64 12.10
C GLN A 210 20.70 -14.19 12.11
N VAL A 211 20.74 -13.58 13.31
CA VAL A 211 21.51 -12.34 13.54
C VAL A 211 23.01 -12.58 13.37
N LEU A 212 23.49 -13.81 13.56
CA LEU A 212 24.91 -14.20 13.44
C LEU A 212 25.31 -14.60 12.01
N PHE A 213 24.36 -14.76 11.07
CA PHE A 213 24.67 -14.90 9.64
C PHE A 213 24.88 -13.54 8.95
N LEU A 214 24.92 -12.45 9.72
CA LEU A 214 25.56 -11.22 9.28
C LEU A 214 27.06 -11.51 9.19
N ALA A 215 27.65 -11.38 8.00
CA ALA A 215 29.10 -11.43 7.87
C ALA A 215 29.71 -10.52 8.95
N GLU A 216 30.60 -11.08 9.76
CA GLU A 216 31.18 -10.39 10.92
C GLU A 216 32.10 -9.23 10.48
N SER A 217 32.57 -9.27 9.22
CA SER A 217 33.26 -8.17 8.55
C SER A 217 32.89 -8.07 7.07
N GLU A 218 33.20 -6.90 6.48
CA GLU A 218 33.05 -6.65 5.04
C GLU A 218 33.89 -7.61 4.19
N GLU A 219 35.07 -8.03 4.67
CA GLU A 219 35.96 -8.94 3.92
C GLU A 219 35.36 -10.34 3.80
N MET A 220 34.73 -10.84 4.88
CA MET A 220 34.02 -12.12 4.85
C MET A 220 32.83 -12.10 3.88
N LEU A 221 32.06 -11.02 3.89
CA LEU A 221 30.95 -10.85 2.95
C LEU A 221 31.45 -10.83 1.51
N LEU A 222 32.55 -10.12 1.26
CA LEU A 222 33.15 -10.00 -0.06
C LEU A 222 33.71 -11.34 -0.55
N ALA A 223 34.33 -12.14 0.33
CA ALA A 223 34.79 -13.49 0.01
C ALA A 223 33.64 -14.40 -0.42
N GLN A 224 32.53 -14.40 0.34
CA GLN A 224 31.33 -15.19 0.02
C GLN A 224 30.68 -14.76 -1.30
N ILE A 225 30.62 -13.45 -1.59
CA ILE A 225 30.05 -12.95 -2.85
C ILE A 225 30.93 -13.34 -4.04
N ARG A 226 32.25 -13.39 -3.86
CA ARG A 226 33.23 -13.74 -4.92
C ARG A 226 33.17 -15.20 -5.36
N GLU A 227 32.59 -16.09 -4.56
CA GLU A 227 32.38 -17.50 -4.93
C GLU A 227 31.33 -17.67 -6.05
N VAL A 228 30.48 -16.67 -6.29
CA VAL A 228 29.46 -16.70 -7.34
C VAL A 228 30.01 -16.12 -8.64
N PRO A 229 30.06 -16.89 -9.75
CA PRO A 229 30.48 -16.36 -11.05
C PRO A 229 29.59 -15.18 -11.48
N VAL A 230 30.21 -14.08 -11.91
CA VAL A 230 29.50 -12.83 -12.29
C VAL A 230 28.47 -13.07 -13.39
N ALA A 231 28.76 -13.97 -14.33
CA ALA A 231 27.85 -14.33 -15.41
C ALA A 231 26.56 -15.02 -14.91
N GLU A 232 26.69 -15.91 -13.93
CA GLU A 232 25.55 -16.59 -13.30
C GLU A 232 24.72 -15.60 -12.48
N TYR A 233 25.39 -14.75 -11.70
CA TYR A 233 24.74 -13.67 -10.98
C TYR A 233 23.91 -12.79 -11.91
N ASN A 234 24.49 -12.31 -13.02
CA ASN A 234 23.79 -11.46 -13.98
C ASN A 234 22.58 -12.16 -14.62
N THR A 235 22.71 -13.45 -14.93
CA THR A 235 21.61 -14.26 -15.48
C THR A 235 20.45 -14.36 -14.48
N GLN A 236 20.75 -14.68 -13.22
CA GLN A 236 19.74 -14.76 -12.17
C GLN A 236 19.13 -13.39 -11.84
N ARG A 237 19.91 -12.30 -11.89
CA ARG A 237 19.41 -10.93 -11.71
C ARG A 237 18.43 -10.53 -12.82
N ARG A 238 18.66 -10.92 -14.07
CA ARG A 238 17.70 -10.68 -15.17
C ARG A 238 16.42 -11.48 -14.98
N ARG A 239 16.51 -12.76 -14.63
CA ARG A 239 15.33 -13.59 -14.32
C ARG A 239 14.51 -13.00 -13.18
N LEU A 240 15.17 -12.62 -12.09
CA LEU A 240 14.53 -11.95 -10.97
C LEU A 240 13.87 -10.62 -11.39
N ALA A 241 14.52 -9.83 -12.24
CA ALA A 241 13.94 -8.58 -12.74
C ALA A 241 12.67 -8.82 -13.57
N MET A 242 12.65 -9.86 -14.42
CA MET A 242 11.46 -10.26 -15.18
C MET A 242 10.34 -10.73 -14.25
N ASP A 243 10.66 -11.56 -13.26
CA ASP A 243 9.69 -12.04 -12.26
C ASP A 243 9.16 -10.93 -11.35
N GLU A 244 9.97 -9.90 -11.10
CA GLU A 244 9.61 -8.74 -10.30
C GLU A 244 8.86 -7.67 -11.09
N ALA A 245 8.91 -7.65 -12.42
CA ALA A 245 8.30 -6.62 -13.25
C ALA A 245 6.80 -6.37 -12.93
N PRO A 246 5.95 -7.41 -12.75
CA PRO A 246 4.56 -7.21 -12.33
C PRO A 246 4.44 -6.55 -10.94
N ARG A 247 5.36 -6.86 -10.02
CA ARG A 247 5.39 -6.26 -8.67
C ARG A 247 5.87 -4.82 -8.72
N GLN A 248 6.84 -4.50 -9.57
CA GLN A 248 7.32 -3.15 -9.78
C GLN A 248 6.23 -2.27 -10.38
N GLN A 249 5.44 -2.80 -11.32
CA GLN A 249 4.30 -2.07 -11.88
C GLN A 249 3.25 -1.76 -10.80
N LYS A 250 2.87 -2.74 -9.98
CA LYS A 250 1.99 -2.49 -8.83
C LYS A 250 2.57 -1.49 -7.85
N TYR A 251 3.87 -1.57 -7.59
CA TYR A 251 4.55 -0.64 -6.71
C TYR A 251 4.50 0.81 -7.24
N ARG A 252 4.80 1.00 -8.53
CA ARG A 252 4.68 2.31 -9.21
C ARG A 252 3.25 2.81 -9.15
N LEU A 253 2.29 1.95 -9.48
CA LEU A 253 0.86 2.24 -9.40
C LEU A 253 0.43 2.66 -7.98
N HIS A 254 0.98 2.06 -6.92
CA HIS A 254 0.67 2.44 -5.53
C HIS A 254 1.33 3.74 -5.08
N ARG A 255 2.51 4.06 -5.61
CA ARG A 255 3.32 5.21 -5.18
C ARG A 255 3.03 6.47 -6.00
N HIS A 256 2.82 6.30 -7.29
CA HIS A 256 2.60 7.36 -8.27
C HIS A 256 1.43 6.99 -9.21
N PRO A 257 0.20 6.89 -8.68
CA PRO A 257 -0.95 6.39 -9.46
C PRO A 257 -1.27 7.27 -10.67
N VAL A 258 -1.23 8.60 -10.52
CA VAL A 258 -1.52 9.55 -11.60
C VAL A 258 -0.55 9.36 -12.75
N SER A 259 0.76 9.51 -12.51
CA SER A 259 1.76 9.43 -13.58
C SER A 259 1.84 8.04 -14.20
N THR A 260 1.62 6.97 -13.42
CA THR A 260 1.63 5.59 -13.94
C THR A 260 0.46 5.34 -14.89
N ILE A 261 -0.74 5.81 -14.55
CA ILE A 261 -1.92 5.65 -15.39
C ILE A 261 -1.84 6.58 -16.61
N GLN A 262 -1.40 7.83 -16.41
CA GLN A 262 -1.21 8.77 -17.51
C GLN A 262 -0.24 8.20 -18.54
N ALA A 263 0.91 7.66 -18.12
CA ALA A 263 1.86 7.03 -19.03
C ALA A 263 1.26 5.86 -19.84
N LEU A 264 0.38 5.05 -19.24
CA LEU A 264 -0.30 3.97 -19.96
C LEU A 264 -1.31 4.51 -20.98
N VAL A 265 -2.00 5.60 -20.62
CA VAL A 265 -2.99 6.25 -21.48
C VAL A 265 -2.31 7.00 -22.63
N ASP A 266 -1.19 7.67 -22.37
CA ASP A 266 -0.37 8.33 -23.39
C ASP A 266 0.19 7.27 -24.37
N GLN A 267 0.70 6.16 -23.86
CA GLN A 267 1.17 5.03 -24.69
C GLN A 267 0.04 4.46 -25.56
N HIS A 268 -1.17 4.31 -25.00
CA HIS A 268 -2.34 3.85 -25.76
C HIS A 268 -2.69 4.84 -26.88
N THR A 269 -2.65 6.14 -26.57
CA THR A 269 -2.96 7.24 -27.48
C THR A 269 -1.94 7.34 -28.62
N GLU A 270 -0.65 7.20 -28.33
CA GLU A 270 0.43 7.17 -29.33
C GLU A 270 0.26 5.99 -30.29
N LEU A 271 0.00 4.79 -29.76
CA LEU A 271 -0.24 3.59 -30.58
C LEU A 271 -1.45 3.75 -31.48
N LEU A 272 -2.53 4.37 -31.00
CA LEU A 272 -3.70 4.67 -31.82
C LEU A 272 -3.37 5.68 -32.92
N THR A 273 -2.61 6.74 -32.63
CA THR A 273 -2.20 7.72 -33.65
C THR A 273 -1.38 7.06 -34.77
N VAL A 274 -0.44 6.17 -34.42
CA VAL A 274 0.35 5.43 -35.43
C VAL A 274 -0.55 4.54 -36.29
N LEU A 275 -1.50 3.83 -35.68
CA LEU A 275 -2.45 2.99 -36.41
C LEU A 275 -3.40 3.79 -37.30
N GLU A 276 -3.85 4.96 -36.85
CA GLU A 276 -4.66 5.91 -37.62
C GLU A 276 -3.90 6.42 -38.85
N SER A 277 -2.64 6.83 -38.68
CA SER A 277 -1.78 7.27 -39.78
C SER A 277 -1.54 6.15 -40.80
N GLN A 278 -1.24 4.94 -40.34
CA GLN A 278 -1.06 3.77 -41.23
C GLN A 278 -2.34 3.46 -42.01
N ALA A 279 -3.50 3.47 -41.35
CA ALA A 279 -4.78 3.18 -42.00
C ALA A 279 -5.15 4.22 -43.08
N LEU A 280 -4.77 5.49 -42.89
CA LEU A 280 -4.95 6.57 -43.86
C LEU A 280 -4.02 6.43 -45.08
N GLU A 281 -2.77 6.01 -44.87
CA GLU A 281 -1.82 5.74 -45.97
C GLU A 281 -2.33 4.60 -46.88
N TYR A 282 -2.82 3.50 -46.31
CA TYR A 282 -3.40 2.40 -47.08
C TYR A 282 -4.67 2.78 -47.89
N GLN A 283 -5.39 3.84 -47.50
CA GLN A 283 -6.58 4.32 -48.23
C GLN A 283 -6.25 5.27 -49.40
N LEU A 284 -5.04 5.83 -49.44
CA LEU A 284 -4.59 6.72 -50.52
C LEU A 284 -3.86 5.97 -51.64
N ASP A 285 -3.33 4.77 -51.33
CA ASP A 285 -2.63 3.90 -52.28
C ASP A 285 -3.54 2.82 -52.94
N SER A 286 -4.85 2.83 -52.67
CA SER A 286 -5.88 1.97 -53.31
C SER A 286 -6.84 2.78 -54.17
#